data_AF-A0A7J4PKD8-F1
#
_entry.id   AF-A0A7J4PKD8-F1
#
_cell.length_a   1.000
_cell.length_b   1.000
_cell.length_c   1.000
_cell.angle_alpha   90.00
_cell.angle_beta   90.00
_cell.angle_gamma   90.00
#
_symmetry.space_group_name_H-M   'P 1'
#
loop_
_entity.id
_entity.type
_entity.pdbx_description
1 polymer ?
#
loop_
_entity_poly.entity_id
_entity_poly.type
_entity_poly.pdbx_seq_one_letter_code
_entity_poly.pdbx_strand_id
1 'polypeptide(L)'
;MLNNEKLHVKVNSVILRIFENAKDKRNLKEEYENYKSILQKYEVEFEKIRTLRHEIGNEIDNVEDEIKIISEEVEKSVTYLHNVLEEKCRKAIDEFNEKLNDIYGKLVFPLPYKLALKNGSMFLDNGSSIRTCSVEEIGFSDKRLVDIALWATILIINHEKNVLNVSFGMIDDIFENIDNNEIKRKDNLFSLLKYLDHDFQLIIFSINKQVNKTLQLPIEKPLSIQTKLHAFPRSVI
;
A
#
# COMPACT_ATOMS: atom_id res chain seq x y z
N MET A 1 22.12 93.21 25.36
CA MET A 1 22.09 91.82 24.86
C MET A 1 20.68 91.29 25.09
N LEU A 2 19.86 91.21 24.05
CA LEU A 2 18.51 90.65 24.11
C LEU A 2 18.60 89.19 23.66
N ASN A 3 18.27 88.27 24.56
CA ASN A 3 18.31 86.83 24.32
C ASN A 3 17.27 86.45 23.25
N ASN A 4 17.75 85.84 22.17
CA ASN A 4 16.96 85.11 21.19
C ASN A 4 16.54 83.76 21.80
N GLU A 5 15.39 83.72 22.47
CA GLU A 5 14.71 82.46 22.70
C GLU A 5 14.01 82.04 21.40
N LYS A 6 14.65 81.11 20.67
CA LYS A 6 14.00 80.40 19.57
C LYS A 6 12.84 79.61 20.14
N LEU A 7 11.64 80.12 19.91
CA LEU A 7 10.37 79.41 20.09
C LEU A 7 10.42 78.09 19.28
N HIS A 8 10.74 76.98 19.96
CA HIS A 8 10.66 75.64 19.41
C HIS A 8 9.20 75.18 19.37
N VAL A 9 8.40 75.85 18.53
CA VAL A 9 7.01 75.44 18.30
C VAL A 9 7.04 74.27 17.33
N LYS A 10 6.59 73.09 17.78
CA LYS A 10 6.19 72.01 16.88
C LYS A 10 4.93 72.47 16.14
N VAL A 11 5.12 73.24 15.07
CA VAL A 11 4.01 73.69 14.22
C VAL A 11 3.46 72.45 13.50
N ASN A 12 2.16 72.24 13.60
CA ASN A 12 1.47 71.13 12.95
C ASN A 12 1.73 71.17 11.43
N SER A 13 2.16 70.06 10.83
CA SER A 13 2.55 69.97 9.40
C SER A 13 1.44 70.37 8.44
N VAL A 14 0.19 70.28 8.88
CA VAL A 14 -1.00 70.73 8.15
C VAL A 14 -1.03 72.25 8.04
N ILE A 15 -0.69 72.96 9.13
CA ILE A 15 -0.60 74.42 9.17
C ILE A 15 0.49 74.90 8.19
N LEU A 16 1.64 74.23 8.15
CA LEU A 16 2.73 74.57 7.23
C LEU A 16 2.33 74.41 5.75
N ARG A 17 1.65 73.31 5.38
CA ARG A 17 1.17 73.09 4.01
C ARG A 17 0.11 74.09 3.56
N ILE A 18 -0.75 74.56 4.47
CA ILE A 18 -1.74 75.60 4.17
C ILE A 18 -1.06 76.94 3.90
N PHE A 19 -0.02 77.28 4.66
CA PHE A 19 0.78 78.49 4.39
C PHE A 19 1.59 78.41 3.09
N GLU A 20 2.03 77.23 2.68
CA GLU A 20 2.75 77.01 1.41
C GLU A 20 1.83 77.09 0.18
N ASN A 21 0.55 76.68 0.31
CA ASN A 21 -0.40 76.60 -0.81
C ASN A 21 -1.33 77.82 -0.96
N ALA A 22 -1.52 78.61 0.09
CA ALA A 22 -2.42 79.78 0.06
C ALA A 22 -1.83 80.92 -0.80
N LYS A 23 -2.37 81.11 -2.00
CA LYS A 23 -1.95 82.19 -2.92
C LYS A 23 -2.40 83.60 -2.49
N ASP A 24 -3.38 83.72 -1.58
CA ASP A 24 -3.86 85.00 -1.05
C ASP A 24 -4.32 84.85 0.42
N LYS A 25 -3.96 85.82 1.27
CA LYS A 25 -4.18 85.78 2.73
C LYS A 25 -5.65 85.73 3.14
N ARG A 26 -6.58 86.08 2.24
CA ARG A 26 -8.03 86.12 2.53
C ARG A 26 -8.71 84.75 2.52
N ASN A 27 -8.10 83.73 1.91
CA ASN A 27 -8.69 82.39 1.76
C ASN A 27 -8.09 81.32 2.70
N LEU A 28 -7.11 81.69 3.54
CA LEU A 28 -6.42 80.78 4.48
C LEU A 28 -7.38 80.02 5.41
N LYS A 29 -8.47 80.67 5.85
CA LYS A 29 -9.44 80.05 6.75
C LYS A 29 -10.26 78.96 6.04
N GLU A 30 -10.67 79.21 4.80
CA GLU A 30 -11.38 78.21 3.99
C GLU A 30 -10.47 77.03 3.65
N GLU A 31 -9.22 77.28 3.25
CA GLU A 31 -8.25 76.21 2.99
C GLU A 31 -7.96 75.38 4.25
N TYR A 32 -7.82 76.01 5.43
CA TYR A 32 -7.64 75.30 6.68
C TYR A 32 -8.81 74.40 7.04
N GLU A 33 -10.05 74.90 6.94
CA GLU A 33 -11.24 74.06 7.21
C GLU A 33 -11.38 72.93 6.18
N ASN A 34 -11.00 73.17 4.92
CA ASN A 34 -11.02 72.14 3.89
C ASN A 34 -9.98 71.03 4.15
N TYR A 35 -8.74 71.41 4.48
CA TYR A 35 -7.69 70.45 4.87
C TYR A 35 -8.05 69.68 6.14
N LYS A 36 -8.63 70.35 7.14
CA LYS A 36 -9.12 69.71 8.37
C LYS A 36 -10.21 68.68 8.08
N SER A 37 -11.15 68.98 7.19
CA SER A 37 -12.15 68.01 6.74
C SER A 37 -11.53 66.82 5.99
N ILE A 38 -10.54 67.06 5.14
CA ILE A 38 -9.81 66.00 4.43
C ILE A 38 -9.07 65.08 5.42
N LEU A 39 -8.42 65.65 6.44
CA LEU A 39 -7.76 64.89 7.50
C LEU A 39 -8.74 64.02 8.28
N GLN A 40 -9.88 64.57 8.67
CA GLN A 40 -10.92 63.79 9.37
C GLN A 40 -11.41 62.62 8.52
N LYS A 41 -11.54 62.79 7.20
CA LYS A 41 -11.87 61.68 6.29
C LYS A 41 -10.80 60.60 6.28
N TYR A 42 -9.52 61.00 6.18
CA TYR A 42 -8.42 60.05 6.22
C TYR A 42 -8.29 59.33 7.55
N GLU A 43 -8.48 60.02 8.68
CA GLU A 43 -8.48 59.39 10.01
C GLU A 43 -9.55 58.29 10.12
N VAL A 44 -10.75 58.56 9.62
CA VAL A 44 -11.84 57.57 9.56
C VAL A 44 -11.50 56.40 8.64
N GLU A 45 -10.91 56.65 7.47
CA GLU A 45 -10.48 55.58 6.55
C GLU A 45 -9.34 54.73 7.13
N PHE A 46 -8.36 55.36 7.79
CA PHE A 46 -7.26 54.64 8.45
C PHE A 46 -7.77 53.74 9.56
N GLU A 47 -8.73 54.21 10.36
CA GLU A 47 -9.29 53.37 11.42
C GLU A 47 -10.08 52.19 10.85
N LYS A 48 -10.83 52.38 9.75
CA LYS A 48 -11.47 51.27 9.03
C LYS A 48 -10.46 50.25 8.51
N ILE A 49 -9.36 50.71 7.89
CA ILE A 49 -8.30 49.82 7.40
C ILE A 49 -7.65 49.06 8.56
N ARG A 50 -7.46 49.72 9.70
CA ARG A 50 -6.88 49.11 10.91
C ARG A 50 -7.77 48.01 11.46
N THR A 51 -9.08 48.25 11.54
CA THR A 51 -10.06 47.23 11.95
C THR A 51 -10.06 46.06 10.97
N LEU A 52 -10.11 46.34 9.66
CA LEU A 52 -10.08 45.29 8.62
C LEU A 52 -8.82 44.43 8.71
N ARG A 53 -7.65 45.05 8.95
CA ARG A 53 -6.39 44.33 9.13
C ARG A 53 -6.42 43.39 10.34
N HIS A 54 -7.08 43.81 11.42
CA HIS A 54 -7.22 42.99 12.61
C HIS A 54 -8.17 41.80 12.36
N GLU A 55 -9.30 42.03 11.70
CA GLU A 55 -10.26 40.98 11.31
C GLU A 55 -9.60 39.92 10.42
N ILE A 56 -8.85 40.34 9.40
CA ILE A 56 -8.07 39.42 8.54
C ILE A 56 -7.05 38.62 9.35
N GLY A 57 -6.39 39.25 10.33
CA GLY A 57 -5.46 38.54 11.22
C GLY A 57 -6.15 37.42 11.99
N ASN A 58 -7.32 37.69 12.56
CA ASN A 58 -8.10 36.69 13.28
C ASN A 58 -8.61 35.57 12.35
N GLU A 59 -8.98 35.88 11.10
CA GLU A 59 -9.36 34.86 10.11
C GLU A 59 -8.19 33.95 9.76
N ILE A 60 -6.98 34.50 9.60
CA ILE A 60 -5.76 33.71 9.35
C ILE A 60 -5.49 32.77 10.54
N ASP A 61 -5.55 33.28 11.77
CA ASP A 61 -5.30 32.48 12.98
C ASP A 61 -6.30 31.31 13.07
N ASN A 62 -7.59 31.56 12.77
CA ASN A 62 -8.61 30.51 12.75
C ASN A 62 -8.32 29.44 11.69
N VAL A 63 -7.91 29.85 10.48
CA VAL A 63 -7.55 28.92 9.40
C VAL A 63 -6.32 28.10 9.77
N GLU A 64 -5.32 28.69 10.44
CA GLU A 64 -4.14 27.96 10.92
C GLU A 64 -4.51 26.90 11.96
N ASP A 65 -5.41 27.23 12.89
CA ASP A 65 -5.93 26.28 13.88
C ASP A 65 -6.74 25.14 13.23
N GLU A 66 -7.59 25.46 12.24
CA GLU A 66 -8.33 24.45 11.47
C GLU A 66 -7.39 23.51 10.70
N ILE A 67 -6.37 24.05 10.02
CA ILE A 67 -5.35 23.26 9.32
C ILE A 67 -4.65 22.31 10.29
N LYS A 68 -4.33 22.77 11.49
CA LYS A 68 -3.68 21.95 12.52
C LYS A 68 -4.58 20.80 12.97
N ILE A 69 -5.86 21.06 13.24
CA ILE A 69 -6.84 20.03 13.60
C ILE A 69 -6.95 18.97 12.49
N ILE A 70 -7.11 19.41 11.23
CA ILE A 70 -7.20 18.52 10.07
C ILE A 70 -5.93 17.67 9.95
N SER A 71 -4.75 18.27 10.14
CA SER A 71 -3.47 17.56 10.06
C SER A 71 -3.36 16.45 11.11
N GLU A 72 -3.76 16.73 12.35
CA GLU A 72 -3.78 15.74 13.43
C GLU A 72 -4.78 14.61 13.15
N GLU A 73 -5.94 14.92 12.58
CA GLU A 73 -6.93 13.92 12.18
C GLU A 73 -6.45 13.03 11.02
N VAL A 74 -5.77 13.62 10.03
CA VAL A 74 -5.14 12.88 8.93
C VAL A 74 -4.10 11.91 9.47
N GLU A 75 -3.21 12.35 10.38
CA GLU A 75 -2.19 11.49 10.98
C GLU A 75 -2.79 10.32 11.76
N LYS A 76 -3.83 10.59 12.56
CA LYS A 76 -4.59 9.54 13.28
C LYS A 76 -5.23 8.55 12.30
N SER A 77 -5.82 9.05 11.21
CA SER A 77 -6.48 8.22 10.19
C SER A 77 -5.49 7.33 9.45
N VAL A 78 -4.32 7.87 9.07
CA VAL A 78 -3.25 7.10 8.44
C VAL A 78 -2.73 6.01 9.37
N THR A 79 -2.51 6.33 10.64
CA THR A 79 -2.06 5.36 11.66
C THR A 79 -3.09 4.26 11.87
N TYR A 80 -4.38 4.63 11.95
CA TYR A 80 -5.47 3.66 12.06
C TYR A 80 -5.51 2.73 10.85
N LEU A 81 -5.47 3.27 9.63
CA LEU A 81 -5.45 2.48 8.40
C LEU A 81 -4.26 1.53 8.35
N HIS A 82 -3.08 2.00 8.76
CA HIS A 82 -1.87 1.18 8.83
C HIS A 82 -2.07 -0.02 9.77
N ASN A 83 -2.57 0.21 10.99
CA ASN A 83 -2.82 -0.85 11.97
C ASN A 83 -3.86 -1.87 11.46
N VAL A 84 -4.93 -1.40 10.82
CA VAL A 84 -5.95 -2.28 10.22
C VAL A 84 -5.37 -3.14 9.10
N LEU A 85 -4.52 -2.56 8.25
CA LEU A 85 -3.85 -3.30 7.17
C LEU A 85 -2.86 -4.32 7.73
N GLU A 86 -2.06 -3.94 8.73
CA GLU A 86 -1.12 -4.84 9.39
C GLU A 86 -1.83 -6.03 10.04
N GLU A 87 -2.94 -5.80 10.74
CA GLU A 87 -3.73 -6.87 11.35
C GLU A 87 -4.33 -7.81 10.30
N LYS A 88 -4.85 -7.27 9.18
CA LYS A 88 -5.36 -8.08 8.07
C LYS A 88 -4.26 -8.92 7.43
N CYS A 89 -3.09 -8.33 7.17
CA CYS A 89 -1.94 -9.03 6.63
C CYS A 89 -1.46 -10.14 7.59
N ARG A 90 -1.39 -9.86 8.88
CA ARG A 90 -1.01 -10.86 9.90
C ARG A 90 -1.96 -12.06 9.89
N LYS A 91 -3.28 -11.82 9.92
CA LYS A 91 -4.30 -12.88 9.84
C LYS A 91 -4.16 -13.73 8.57
N ALA A 92 -3.91 -13.09 7.42
CA ALA A 92 -3.72 -13.81 6.16
C ALA A 92 -2.43 -14.65 6.16
N ILE A 93 -1.34 -14.15 6.75
CA ILE A 93 -0.08 -14.88 6.90
C ILE A 93 -0.25 -16.07 7.87
N ASP A 94 -0.99 -15.89 8.97
CA ASP A 94 -1.26 -16.96 9.93
C ASP A 94 -2.09 -18.08 9.28
N GLU A 95 -3.16 -17.73 8.57
CA GLU A 95 -3.98 -18.68 7.80
C GLU A 95 -3.14 -19.43 6.74
N PHE A 96 -2.27 -18.69 6.02
CA PHE A 96 -1.34 -19.28 5.07
C PHE A 96 -0.38 -20.27 5.74
N ASN A 97 0.20 -19.91 6.88
CA ASN A 97 1.13 -20.75 7.63
C ASN A 97 0.47 -22.02 8.19
N GLU A 98 -0.78 -21.92 8.65
CA GLU A 98 -1.54 -23.09 9.09
C GLU A 98 -1.77 -24.08 7.94
N LYS A 99 -2.23 -23.57 6.79
CA LYS A 99 -2.46 -24.40 5.60
C LYS A 99 -1.16 -25.01 5.06
N LEU A 100 -0.08 -24.22 5.01
CA LEU A 100 1.23 -24.68 4.59
C LEU A 100 1.73 -25.83 5.47
N ASN A 101 1.58 -25.71 6.78
CA ASN A 101 1.97 -26.75 7.72
C ASN A 101 1.13 -28.02 7.59
N ASP A 102 -0.19 -27.89 7.39
CA ASP A 102 -1.06 -29.05 7.18
C ASP A 102 -0.64 -29.83 5.93
N ILE A 103 -0.42 -29.14 4.80
CA ILE A 103 0.00 -29.77 3.54
C ILE A 103 1.39 -30.37 3.68
N TYR A 104 2.36 -29.62 4.22
CA TYR A 104 3.72 -30.12 4.39
C TYR A 104 3.79 -31.31 5.35
N GLY A 105 3.06 -31.25 6.46
CA GLY A 105 2.96 -32.35 7.43
C GLY A 105 2.45 -33.64 6.79
N LYS A 106 1.47 -33.54 5.88
CA LYS A 106 0.99 -34.69 5.09
C LYS A 106 2.07 -35.24 4.15
N LEU A 107 2.87 -34.37 3.52
CA LEU A 107 3.96 -34.79 2.63
C LEU A 107 5.07 -35.54 3.37
N VAL A 108 5.46 -35.08 4.55
CA VAL A 108 6.63 -35.61 5.29
C VAL A 108 6.30 -36.66 6.35
N PHE A 109 5.02 -36.96 6.59
CA PHE A 109 4.58 -37.95 7.58
C PHE A 109 5.33 -39.30 7.42
N PRO A 110 5.83 -39.92 8.51
CA PRO A 110 5.56 -39.63 9.91
C PRO A 110 6.55 -38.66 10.59
N LEU A 111 7.39 -37.94 9.82
CA LEU A 111 8.36 -37.03 10.42
C LEU A 111 7.65 -35.83 11.05
N PRO A 112 8.08 -35.36 12.24
CA PRO A 112 7.41 -34.27 12.96
C PRO A 112 7.80 -32.88 12.41
N TYR A 113 8.17 -32.80 11.12
CA TYR A 113 8.75 -31.59 10.55
C TYR A 113 7.66 -30.55 10.26
N LYS A 114 8.00 -29.27 10.41
CA LYS A 114 7.07 -28.14 10.22
C LYS A 114 7.71 -27.04 9.39
N LEU A 115 6.89 -26.28 8.68
CA LEU A 115 7.30 -25.08 7.94
C LEU A 115 6.76 -23.82 8.60
N ALA A 116 7.46 -22.71 8.45
CA ALA A 116 6.92 -21.42 8.82
C ALA A 116 7.46 -20.34 7.89
N LEU A 117 6.57 -19.55 7.31
CA LEU A 117 6.88 -18.30 6.64
C LEU A 117 6.88 -17.18 7.69
N LYS A 118 8.06 -16.64 8.00
CA LYS A 118 8.25 -15.53 8.95
C LYS A 118 9.12 -14.47 8.32
N ASN A 119 8.68 -13.21 8.36
CA ASN A 119 9.43 -12.05 7.84
C ASN A 119 9.91 -12.26 6.38
N GLY A 120 9.07 -12.84 5.53
CA GLY A 120 9.39 -13.13 4.13
C GLY A 120 10.37 -14.29 3.90
N SER A 121 10.82 -14.97 4.96
CA SER A 121 11.73 -16.13 4.88
C SER A 121 11.01 -17.41 5.29
N MET A 122 11.29 -18.50 4.57
CA MET A 122 10.79 -19.83 4.89
C MET A 122 11.75 -20.55 5.85
N PHE A 123 11.19 -21.14 6.90
CA PHE A 123 11.93 -21.90 7.90
C PHE A 123 11.42 -23.33 7.99
N LEU A 124 12.34 -24.29 8.07
CA LEU A 124 12.08 -25.70 8.33
C LEU A 124 12.49 -26.03 9.76
N ASP A 125 11.53 -26.49 10.55
CA ASP A 125 11.75 -27.10 11.86
C ASP A 125 11.75 -28.62 11.69
N ASN A 126 12.86 -29.27 11.99
CA ASN A 126 12.99 -30.73 11.91
C ASN A 126 12.84 -31.42 13.28
N GLY A 127 12.35 -30.71 14.30
CA GLY A 127 12.21 -31.17 15.69
C GLY A 127 13.49 -31.07 16.52
N SER A 128 14.65 -30.87 15.89
CA SER A 128 15.94 -30.69 16.57
C SER A 128 16.55 -29.30 16.36
N SER A 129 16.24 -28.67 15.23
CA SER A 129 16.75 -27.36 14.84
C SER A 129 15.76 -26.68 13.89
N ILE A 130 15.73 -25.35 13.94
CA ILE A 130 15.01 -24.52 12.98
C ILE A 130 16.06 -23.93 12.03
N ARG A 131 15.89 -24.16 10.73
CA ARG A 131 16.82 -23.70 9.69
C ARG A 131 16.08 -22.97 8.59
N THR A 132 16.71 -21.97 7.99
CA THR A 132 16.13 -21.26 6.84
C THR A 132 16.23 -22.12 5.58
N CYS A 133 15.17 -22.15 4.76
CA CYS A 133 15.14 -22.91 3.52
C CYS A 133 16.02 -22.36 2.39
N SER A 134 16.55 -21.15 2.55
CA SER A 134 17.49 -20.53 1.63
C SER A 134 18.92 -21.08 1.73
N VAL A 135 19.22 -21.89 2.74
CA VAL A 135 20.59 -22.39 3.00
C VAL A 135 20.83 -23.69 2.23
N GLU A 136 22.08 -23.90 1.81
CA GLU A 136 22.55 -25.14 1.17
C GLU A 136 22.38 -26.39 2.06
N GLU A 137 22.11 -26.21 3.35
CA GLU A 137 22.03 -27.25 4.38
C GLU A 137 20.77 -28.13 4.35
N ILE A 138 19.75 -27.78 3.56
CA ILE A 138 18.56 -28.64 3.42
C ILE A 138 18.76 -29.60 2.25
N GLY A 139 18.45 -30.88 2.46
CA GLY A 139 18.53 -31.92 1.44
C GLY A 139 17.63 -31.63 0.24
N PHE A 140 18.02 -32.07 -0.95
CA PHE A 140 17.28 -31.83 -2.19
C PHE A 140 15.84 -32.33 -2.14
N SER A 141 15.59 -33.49 -1.52
CA SER A 141 14.24 -34.04 -1.34
C SER A 141 13.36 -33.13 -0.49
N ASP A 142 13.88 -32.67 0.66
CA ASP A 142 13.15 -31.75 1.53
C ASP A 142 12.86 -30.42 0.81
N LYS A 143 13.82 -29.88 0.07
CA LYS A 143 13.61 -28.68 -0.78
C LYS A 143 12.48 -28.88 -1.77
N ARG A 144 12.45 -30.02 -2.47
CA ARG A 144 11.37 -30.35 -3.41
C ARG A 144 10.01 -30.45 -2.72
N LEU A 145 9.94 -31.05 -1.54
CA LEU A 145 8.69 -31.15 -0.77
C LEU A 145 8.23 -29.79 -0.24
N VAL A 146 9.16 -28.90 0.12
CA VAL A 146 8.85 -27.49 0.48
C VAL A 146 8.23 -26.76 -0.71
N ASP A 147 8.83 -26.88 -1.91
CA ASP A 147 8.32 -26.23 -3.11
C ASP A 147 6.91 -26.72 -3.47
N ILE A 148 6.67 -28.03 -3.37
CA ILE A 148 5.36 -28.63 -3.62
C ILE A 148 4.33 -28.16 -2.59
N ALA A 149 4.71 -28.12 -1.31
CA ALA A 149 3.82 -27.63 -0.26
C ALA A 149 3.44 -26.17 -0.48
N LEU A 150 4.41 -25.32 -0.82
CA LEU A 150 4.19 -23.92 -1.18
C LEU A 150 3.22 -23.77 -2.35
N TRP A 151 3.50 -24.47 -3.46
CA TRP A 151 2.67 -24.44 -4.66
C TRP A 151 1.23 -24.88 -4.35
N ALA A 152 1.05 -26.00 -3.67
CA ALA A 152 -0.27 -26.52 -3.30
C ALA A 152 -1.01 -25.56 -2.35
N THR A 153 -0.32 -24.95 -1.38
CA THR A 153 -0.91 -23.99 -0.45
C THR A 153 -1.45 -22.76 -1.18
N ILE A 154 -0.65 -22.20 -2.08
CA ILE A 154 -1.04 -21.04 -2.90
C ILE A 154 -2.27 -21.40 -3.75
N LEU A 155 -2.24 -22.57 -4.39
CA LEU A 155 -3.34 -23.04 -5.24
C LEU A 155 -4.65 -23.19 -4.45
N ILE A 156 -4.60 -23.87 -3.30
CA ILE A 156 -5.77 -24.08 -2.43
C ILE A 156 -6.33 -22.76 -1.90
N ILE A 157 -5.49 -21.88 -1.36
CA ILE A 157 -5.96 -20.60 -0.80
C ILE A 157 -6.56 -19.72 -1.90
N ASN A 158 -5.95 -19.68 -3.09
CA ASN A 158 -6.50 -18.91 -4.21
C ASN A 158 -7.89 -19.39 -4.61
N HIS A 159 -8.12 -20.71 -4.61
CA HIS A 159 -9.41 -21.32 -4.88
C HIS A 159 -10.43 -21.01 -3.77
N GLU A 160 -10.07 -21.24 -2.50
CA GLU A 160 -10.94 -20.98 -1.34
C GLU A 160 -11.38 -19.51 -1.26
N LYS A 161 -10.49 -18.58 -1.63
CA LYS A 161 -10.73 -17.13 -1.58
C LYS A 161 -11.22 -16.54 -2.91
N ASN A 162 -11.33 -17.33 -3.98
CA ASN A 162 -11.67 -16.88 -5.33
C ASN A 162 -10.84 -15.68 -5.83
N VAL A 163 -9.54 -15.65 -5.50
CA VAL A 163 -8.66 -14.50 -5.80
C VAL A 163 -8.19 -14.53 -7.25
N LEU A 164 -7.79 -15.70 -7.73
CA LEU A 164 -7.30 -15.90 -9.10
C LEU A 164 -8.12 -17.00 -9.78
N ASN A 165 -8.45 -16.82 -11.06
CA ASN A 165 -9.09 -17.86 -11.86
C ASN A 165 -8.04 -18.88 -12.37
N VAL A 166 -7.29 -19.47 -11.45
CA VAL A 166 -6.34 -20.54 -11.75
C VAL A 166 -7.04 -21.87 -11.51
N SER A 167 -7.54 -22.45 -12.59
CA SER A 167 -8.23 -23.76 -12.56
C SER A 167 -7.36 -24.91 -13.04
N PHE A 168 -6.07 -24.66 -13.35
CA PHE A 168 -5.16 -25.67 -13.86
C PHE A 168 -3.75 -25.54 -13.29
N GLY A 169 -3.07 -26.68 -13.12
CA GLY A 169 -1.68 -26.78 -12.73
C GLY A 169 -0.92 -27.69 -13.69
N MET A 170 0.28 -27.27 -14.11
CA MET A 170 1.17 -28.12 -14.89
C MET A 170 2.45 -28.36 -14.10
N ILE A 171 2.82 -29.63 -13.93
CA ILE A 171 4.00 -30.01 -13.17
C ILE A 171 4.84 -30.98 -13.97
N ASP A 172 6.12 -30.62 -14.13
CA ASP A 172 7.10 -31.43 -14.82
C ASP A 172 8.04 -32.09 -13.80
N ASP A 173 8.22 -33.41 -13.98
CA ASP A 173 9.08 -34.28 -13.19
C ASP A 173 9.03 -34.02 -11.67
N ILE A 174 7.81 -33.99 -11.11
CA ILE A 174 7.59 -33.63 -9.69
C ILE A 174 8.34 -34.53 -8.71
N PHE A 175 8.56 -35.81 -9.06
CA PHE A 175 9.24 -36.80 -8.23
C PHE A 175 10.76 -36.81 -8.39
N GLU A 176 11.30 -36.05 -9.36
CA GLU A 176 12.74 -35.89 -9.49
C GLU A 176 13.31 -35.22 -8.23
N ASN A 177 14.49 -35.67 -7.81
CA ASN A 177 15.18 -35.26 -6.57
C ASN A 177 14.56 -35.74 -5.24
N ILE A 178 13.47 -36.53 -5.28
CA ILE A 178 13.02 -37.33 -4.12
C ILE A 178 13.69 -38.71 -4.20
N ASP A 179 14.42 -39.11 -3.14
CA ASP A 179 15.21 -40.34 -3.14
C ASP A 179 14.29 -41.56 -3.35
N ASN A 180 14.78 -42.57 -4.09
CA ASN A 180 14.08 -43.83 -4.30
C ASN A 180 13.82 -44.60 -3.00
N ASN A 181 14.64 -44.39 -1.98
CA ASN A 181 14.44 -44.99 -0.66
C ASN A 181 13.33 -44.30 0.15
N GLU A 182 12.86 -43.12 -0.27
CA GLU A 182 11.82 -42.34 0.41
C GLU A 182 10.40 -42.70 -0.08
N ILE A 183 10.10 -44.00 -0.10
CA ILE A 183 8.83 -44.55 -0.63
C ILE A 183 7.60 -43.85 -0.03
N LYS A 184 7.57 -43.68 1.30
CA LYS A 184 6.44 -43.02 1.99
C LYS A 184 6.20 -41.59 1.53
N ARG A 185 7.26 -40.80 1.31
CA ARG A 185 7.14 -39.40 0.86
C ARG A 185 6.60 -39.34 -0.57
N LYS A 186 7.00 -40.28 -1.43
CA LYS A 186 6.43 -40.43 -2.78
C LYS A 186 4.95 -40.82 -2.72
N ASP A 187 4.58 -41.75 -1.85
CA ASP A 187 3.17 -42.15 -1.67
C ASP A 187 2.31 -41.00 -1.12
N ASN A 188 2.83 -40.23 -0.16
CA ASN A 188 2.17 -39.03 0.35
C ASN A 188 1.99 -37.99 -0.75
N LEU A 189 3.00 -37.80 -1.60
CA LEU A 189 2.93 -36.90 -2.75
C LEU A 189 1.88 -37.35 -3.77
N PHE A 190 1.82 -38.65 -4.12
CA PHE A 190 0.74 -39.18 -4.95
C PHE A 190 -0.65 -38.89 -4.35
N SER A 191 -0.79 -39.05 -3.04
CA SER A 191 -2.05 -38.81 -2.34
C SER A 191 -2.45 -37.34 -2.37
N LEU A 192 -1.49 -36.42 -2.18
CA LEU A 192 -1.74 -34.98 -2.31
C LEU A 192 -2.16 -34.61 -3.73
N LEU A 193 -1.48 -35.13 -4.76
CA LEU A 193 -1.78 -34.83 -6.16
C LEU A 193 -3.19 -35.32 -6.54
N LYS A 194 -3.59 -36.51 -6.07
CA LYS A 194 -4.96 -37.02 -6.26
C LYS A 194 -6.00 -36.18 -5.54
N TYR A 195 -5.69 -35.70 -4.34
CA TYR A 195 -6.57 -34.80 -3.60
C TYR A 195 -6.80 -33.49 -4.37
N LEU A 196 -5.72 -32.89 -4.88
CA LEU A 196 -5.78 -31.65 -5.64
C LEU A 196 -6.53 -31.81 -6.98
N ASP A 197 -6.41 -32.95 -7.65
CA ASP A 197 -7.09 -33.21 -8.93
C ASP A 197 -8.62 -33.16 -8.85
N HIS A 198 -9.20 -33.31 -7.64
CA HIS A 198 -10.65 -33.16 -7.44
C HIS A 198 -11.15 -31.74 -7.69
N ASP A 199 -10.34 -30.74 -7.32
CA ASP A 199 -10.71 -29.32 -7.37
C ASP A 199 -9.98 -28.57 -8.51
N PHE A 200 -8.89 -29.14 -9.03
CA PHE A 200 -8.02 -28.50 -10.02
C PHE A 200 -7.71 -29.43 -11.19
N GLN A 201 -7.65 -28.90 -12.42
CA GLN A 201 -7.16 -29.68 -13.55
C GLN A 201 -5.63 -29.80 -13.48
N LEU A 202 -5.10 -30.97 -13.15
CA LEU A 202 -3.66 -31.19 -13.07
C LEU A 202 -3.10 -31.93 -14.29
N ILE A 203 -2.07 -31.36 -14.90
CA ILE A 203 -1.28 -32.00 -15.95
C ILE A 203 0.10 -32.33 -15.37
N ILE A 204 0.36 -33.62 -15.15
CA ILE A 204 1.60 -34.08 -14.53
C ILE A 204 2.39 -34.89 -15.55
N PHE A 205 3.64 -34.48 -15.78
CA PHE A 205 4.58 -35.19 -16.63
C PHE A 205 5.67 -35.81 -15.75
N SER A 206 6.08 -37.03 -16.09
CA SER A 206 7.33 -37.57 -15.59
C SER A 206 8.05 -38.44 -16.60
N ILE A 207 9.38 -38.39 -16.62
CA ILE A 207 10.22 -39.37 -17.33
C ILE A 207 10.05 -40.78 -16.76
N ASN A 208 9.65 -40.90 -15.49
CA ASN A 208 9.41 -42.20 -14.86
C ASN A 208 8.06 -42.78 -15.29
N LYS A 209 8.09 -43.80 -16.14
CA LYS A 209 6.89 -44.50 -16.63
C LYS A 209 6.01 -45.08 -15.52
N GLN A 210 6.58 -45.44 -14.36
CA GLN A 210 5.78 -45.93 -13.24
C GLN A 210 4.97 -44.81 -12.58
N VAL A 211 5.56 -43.62 -12.44
CA VAL A 211 4.85 -42.43 -11.93
C VAL A 211 3.64 -42.13 -12.80
N ASN A 212 3.84 -42.09 -14.12
CA ASN A 212 2.75 -41.83 -15.06
C ASN A 212 1.65 -42.90 -14.98
N LYS A 213 2.00 -44.18 -14.78
CA LYS A 213 1.02 -45.27 -14.62
C LYS A 213 0.23 -45.16 -13.31
N THR A 214 0.89 -44.85 -12.20
CA THR A 214 0.25 -44.73 -10.87
C THR A 214 -0.65 -43.50 -10.77
N LEU A 215 -0.32 -42.45 -11.53
CA LEU A 215 -1.13 -41.23 -11.69
C LEU A 215 -2.19 -41.34 -12.76
N GLN A 216 -2.34 -42.48 -13.46
CA GLN A 216 -3.49 -42.67 -14.36
C GLN A 216 -4.77 -42.62 -13.54
N LEU A 217 -5.35 -41.44 -13.50
CA LEU A 217 -6.69 -41.18 -13.03
C LEU A 217 -7.65 -41.82 -14.05
N PRO A 218 -8.78 -42.38 -13.59
CA PRO A 218 -9.75 -42.97 -14.51
C PRO A 218 -10.13 -41.93 -15.55
N ILE A 219 -9.84 -42.22 -16.82
CA ILE A 219 -10.28 -41.41 -17.94
C ILE A 219 -11.80 -41.55 -17.98
N GLU A 220 -12.55 -40.66 -17.35
CA GLU A 220 -13.98 -40.55 -17.57
C GLU A 220 -14.21 -39.98 -18.97
N LYS A 221 -14.27 -40.93 -19.93
CA LYS A 221 -14.39 -40.76 -21.38
C LYS A 221 -13.16 -40.15 -22.07
N PRO A 222 -12.65 -40.78 -23.14
CA PRO A 222 -11.69 -40.12 -24.00
C PRO A 222 -12.32 -38.82 -24.52
N LEU A 223 -11.61 -37.70 -24.37
CA LEU A 223 -11.95 -36.45 -25.05
C LEU A 223 -12.06 -36.77 -26.55
N SER A 224 -13.29 -36.87 -27.06
CA SER A 224 -13.53 -36.88 -28.49
C SER A 224 -13.17 -35.49 -28.98
N ILE A 225 -11.93 -35.31 -29.43
CA ILE A 225 -11.50 -34.11 -30.12
C ILE A 225 -12.38 -34.01 -31.38
N GLN A 226 -13.44 -33.21 -31.32
CA GLN A 226 -14.13 -32.74 -32.52
C GLN A 226 -13.29 -31.64 -33.14
N THR A 227 -12.24 -32.01 -33.86
CA THR A 227 -11.54 -31.10 -34.78
C THR A 227 -12.43 -30.83 -35.99
N LYS A 228 -13.40 -29.92 -35.83
CA LYS A 228 -13.79 -29.06 -36.96
C LYS A 228 -12.83 -27.88 -36.95
N LEU A 229 -11.61 -28.12 -37.43
CA LEU A 229 -10.77 -27.04 -37.94
C LEU A 229 -11.56 -26.39 -39.08
N HIS A 230 -12.20 -25.26 -38.80
CA HIS A 230 -12.73 -24.40 -39.85
C HIS A 230 -11.53 -23.99 -40.72
N ALA A 231 -11.47 -24.57 -41.92
CA ALA A 231 -10.54 -24.13 -42.94
C ALA A 231 -10.80 -22.63 -43.19
N PHE A 232 -9.83 -21.78 -42.83
CA PHE A 232 -9.82 -20.40 -43.28
C PHE A 232 -9.84 -20.40 -44.82
N PRO A 233 -10.81 -19.75 -45.48
CA PRO A 233 -10.76 -19.61 -46.92
C PRO A 233 -9.54 -18.76 -47.26
N ARG A 234 -8.62 -19.34 -48.05
CA ARG A 234 -7.55 -18.57 -48.69
C ARG A 234 -8.22 -17.57 -49.62
N SER A 235 -8.28 -16.30 -49.20
CA SER A 235 -8.63 -15.21 -50.11
C SER A 235 -7.48 -15.02 -51.10
N VAL A 236 -7.88 -15.05 -52.37
CA VAL A 236 -7.09 -14.77 -53.56
C VAL A 236 -6.48 -13.37 -53.47
N ILE A 237 -5.17 -13.27 -53.73
CA ILE A 237 -4.53 -12.12 -54.40
C ILE A 237 -3.66 -12.69 -55.51
#